data_AF-A0A5J4NIT4-F1
#
_entry.id   AF-A0A5J4NIT4-F1
#
_cell.length_a   1.000
_cell.length_b   1.000
_cell.length_c   1.000
_cell.angle_alpha   90.00
_cell.angle_beta   90.00
_cell.angle_gamma   90.00
#
_symmetry.space_group_name_H-M   'P 1'
#
loop_
_entity.id
_entity.type
_entity.pdbx_description
1 polymer ?
#
loop_
_entity_poly.entity_id
_entity_poly.type
_entity_poly.pdbx_seq_one_letter_code
_entity_poly.pdbx_strand_id
1 'polypeptide(L)' 'QVTLETEITNLSALALYEQLGFCRYKRLLRYYLNGVDAFRLKLWLTPRAVNGWL' A
#
# COMPACT_ATOMS: atom_id res chain seq x y z
N GLN A 1 8.44 -6.58 -4.02
CA GLN A 1 7.21 -5.77 -3.85
C GLN A 1 6.53 -6.21 -2.57
N VAL A 2 6.03 -5.26 -1.77
CA VAL A 2 5.17 -5.54 -0.60
C VAL A 2 3.75 -5.08 -0.93
N THR A 3 2.75 -5.83 -0.50
CA THR A 3 1.33 -5.53 -0.75
C THR A 3 0.55 -5.68 0.54
N LEU A 4 -0.45 -4.81 0.74
CA LEU A 4 -1.43 -4.94 1.81
C LEU A 4 -2.78 -4.37 1.37
N GLU A 5 -3.81 -4.67 2.13
CA GLU A 5 -5.17 -4.16 1.92
C GLU A 5 -5.59 -3.29 3.10
N THR A 6 -6.30 -2.19 2.82
CA THR A 6 -6.82 -1.27 3.86
C THR A 6 -8.21 -0.80 3.44
N GLU A 7 -9.15 -0.77 4.39
CA GLU A 7 -10.49 -0.22 4.12
C GLU A 7 -10.39 1.20 3.55
N ILE A 8 -11.23 1.52 2.55
CA ILE A 8 -11.27 2.86 1.96
C ILE A 8 -11.62 3.95 2.97
N THR A 9 -12.33 3.57 4.04
CA THR A 9 -12.77 4.41 5.15
C THR A 9 -11.71 4.60 6.24
N ASN A 10 -10.65 3.77 6.29
CA ASN A 10 -9.60 3.89 7.29
C ASN A 10 -8.55 4.93 6.86
N LEU A 11 -8.95 6.21 6.90
CA LEU A 11 -8.14 7.33 6.43
C LEU A 11 -6.78 7.44 7.14
N SER A 12 -6.73 7.12 8.44
CA SER A 12 -5.50 7.16 9.22
C SER A 12 -4.48 6.13 8.74
N ALA A 13 -4.92 4.89 8.47
CA ALA A 13 -4.03 3.85 7.94
C ALA A 13 -3.60 4.17 6.50
N LEU A 14 -4.51 4.67 5.66
CA LEU A 14 -4.17 5.08 4.30
C LEU A 14 -3.08 6.16 4.29
N ALA A 15 -3.23 7.21 5.11
CA ALA A 15 -2.24 8.27 5.22
C ALA A 15 -0.88 7.73 5.71
N LEU A 16 -0.88 6.86 6.72
CA LEU A 16 0.34 6.21 7.23
C LEU A 16 1.05 5.41 6.14
N TYR A 17 0.33 4.55 5.41
CA TYR A 17 0.95 3.70 4.39
C TYR A 17 1.45 4.52 3.19
N GLU A 18 0.74 5.57 2.80
CA GLU A 18 1.19 6.51 1.77
C GLU A 18 2.48 7.22 2.18
N GLN A 19 2.62 7.63 3.45
CA GLN A 19 3.88 8.20 3.98
C GLN A 19 5.03 7.19 3.99
N LEU A 20 4.75 5.89 4.15
CA LEU A 20 5.73 4.82 4.04
C LEU A 20 6.09 4.45 2.58
N GLY A 21 5.52 5.17 1.61
CA GLY A 21 5.81 5.00 0.18
C GLY A 21 4.93 3.97 -0.53
N PHE A 22 3.87 3.49 0.11
CA PHE A 22 2.88 2.66 -0.58
C PHE A 22 2.00 3.52 -1.50
N CYS A 23 1.60 2.97 -2.65
CA CYS A 23 0.64 3.60 -3.55
C CYS A 23 -0.62 2.76 -3.71
N ARG A 24 -1.76 3.44 -3.90
CA ARG A 24 -3.06 2.79 -4.20
C ARG A 24 -3.01 2.14 -5.58
N TYR A 25 -2.93 0.82 -5.62
CA TYR A 25 -2.80 0.07 -6.86
C TYR A 25 -4.15 -0.33 -7.47
N LYS A 26 -5.11 -0.77 -6.64
CA LYS A 26 -6.44 -1.22 -7.09
C LYS A 26 -7.48 -1.04 -5.99
N ARG A 27 -8.71 -0.67 -6.36
CA ARG A 27 -9.89 -0.77 -5.48
C ARG A 27 -10.51 -2.16 -5.59
N LEU A 28 -10.80 -2.76 -4.44
CA LEU A 28 -11.44 -4.07 -4.29
C LEU A 28 -12.83 -3.82 -3.71
N LEU A 29 -13.87 -4.08 -4.51
CA LEU A 29 -15.26 -3.84 -4.12
C LEU A 29 -15.71 -4.88 -3.09
N ARG A 30 -16.33 -4.43 -1.99
CA ARG A 30 -16.87 -5.25 -0.89
C ARG A 30 -15.88 -6.32 -0.40
N TYR A 31 -14.63 -5.91 -0.17
CA TYR A 31 -13.54 -6.82 0.15
C TYR A 31 -13.59 -7.36 1.58
N TYR A 32 -13.98 -6.51 2.53
CA TYR A 32 -14.12 -6.90 3.93
C TYR A 32 -15.51 -7.51 4.20
N LEU A 33 -15.61 -8.34 5.24
CA LEU A 33 -16.85 -9.06 5.60
C LEU A 33 -18.01 -8.10 5.93
N ASN A 34 -17.70 -6.89 6.38
CA ASN A 34 -18.67 -5.80 6.61
C ASN A 34 -19.18 -5.16 5.31
N GLY A 35 -18.74 -5.62 4.14
CA GLY A 35 -19.12 -5.10 2.82
C GLY A 35 -18.38 -3.84 2.41
N VAL A 36 -17.42 -3.36 3.21
CA VAL A 36 -16.62 -2.18 2.89
C VAL A 36 -15.55 -2.52 1.84
N ASP A 37 -15.34 -1.58 0.93
CA ASP A 37 -14.29 -1.69 -0.08
C ASP A 37 -12.90 -1.56 0.53
N ALA A 38 -11.91 -2.16 -0.12
CA ALA A 38 -10.51 -1.97 0.23
C ALA A 38 -9.72 -1.32 -0.90
N PHE A 39 -8.67 -0.59 -0.55
CA PHE A 39 -7.56 -0.37 -1.46
C PHE A 39 -6.50 -1.45 -1.25
N ARG A 40 -6.05 -2.05 -2.35
CA ARG A 40 -4.77 -2.75 -2.40
C ARG A 40 -3.67 -1.71 -2.55
N LEU A 41 -2.77 -1.65 -1.58
CA LEU A 41 -1.61 -0.77 -1.55
C LEU A 41 -0.36 -1.57 -1.92
N LYS A 42 0.55 -0.97 -2.71
CA LYS A 42 1.82 -1.59 -3.11
C LYS A 42 3.01 -0.68 -2.78
N LEU A 43 4.06 -1.27 -2.22
CA LEU A 43 5.38 -0.66 -2.09
C LEU A 43 6.35 -1.39 -3.03
N TRP A 44 6.96 -0.64 -3.94
CA TRP A 44 8.02 -1.14 -4.82
C TRP A 44 9.36 -0.88 -4.16
N LEU A 45 10.00 -1.95 -3.70
CA LEU A 45 11.36 -1.89 -3.18
C LEU A 45 12.32 -1.89 -4.37
N THR A 46 13.13 -0.85 -4.50
CA THR A 46 14.32 -0.92 -5.33
C THR A 46 15.42 -1.63 -4.53
N PRO A 47 16.27 -2.44 -5.18
CA PRO A 47 17.51 -2.86 -4.56
C PRO A 47 18.25 -1.60 -4.11
N ARG A 48 18.74 -1.56 -2.86
CA ARG A 48 19.64 -0.49 -2.43
C ARG A 48 20.81 -0.51 -3.41
N ALA A 49 21.01 0.59 -4.14
CA ALA A 49 22.25 0.79 -4.84
C ALA A 49 23.35 0.75 -3.78
N VAL A 50 24.08 -0.37 -3.74
CA VAL A 50 25.34 -0.44 -3.02
C VAL A 50 26.29 0.42 -3.82
N ASN A 51 26.37 1.71 -3.49
CA ASN A 51 27.44 2.56 -3.97
C ASN A 51 28.71 2.13 -3.21
N GLY A 52 29.33 1.07 -3.69
CA GLY A 52 30.65 0.60 -3.30
C GLY A 52 31.47 0.42 -4.57
N TRP A 53 32.27 1.44 -4.89
CA TRP A 53 33.20 1.53 -6.02
C TRP A 53 32.60 1.97 -7.37
N LEU A 54 32.41 3.29 -7.49
CA LEU A 54 32.97 4.05 -8.61
C LEU A 54 33.93 5.09 -8.01
#